data_AF-A0A957SR32-F1
#
_entry.id   AF-A0A957SR32-F1
#
_cell.length_a   1.000
_cell.length_b   1.000
_cell.length_c   1.000
_cell.angle_alpha   90.00
_cell.angle_beta   90.00
_cell.angle_gamma   90.00
#
_symmetry.space_group_name_H-M   'P 1'
#
loop_
_entity.id
_entity.type
_entity.pdbx_description
1 polymer ?
#
loop_
_entity_poly.entity_id
_entity_poly.type
_entity_poly.pdbx_seq_one_letter_code
_entity_poly.pdbx_strand_id
1 'polypeptide(L)'
;MGTLLWGQRPLYAAQPIEPGRCPAYLAPNARFGFNLDLSNEQSLDLYDYAALHARWYLDYDFRGASTEEMAYVRVIRTGQNLATLAADVGPVVDANPGDLWILGNEPDRDTQDGRTPDA
;
A
#
# COMPACT_ATOMS: atom_id res chain seq x y z
N MET A 1 29.22 9.14 -19.61
CA MET A 1 28.81 8.58 -18.31
C MET A 1 27.71 9.46 -17.77
N GLY A 2 26.44 9.07 -17.96
CA GLY A 2 25.28 9.85 -17.56
C GLY A 2 24.62 9.19 -16.34
N THR A 3 24.59 9.91 -15.22
CA THR A 3 23.87 9.51 -14.02
C THR A 3 22.41 9.92 -14.20
N LEU A 4 21.50 8.94 -14.30
CA LEU A 4 20.07 9.18 -14.18
C LEU A 4 19.73 9.31 -12.69
N LEU A 5 19.48 10.55 -12.24
CA LEU A 5 18.90 10.85 -10.94
C LEU A 5 17.41 10.51 -11.00
N TRP A 6 17.00 9.47 -10.27
CA TRP A 6 15.60 9.14 -10.06
C TRP A 6 14.91 10.28 -9.33
N GLY A 7 13.70 10.60 -9.80
CA GLY A 7 13.00 11.84 -9.56
C GLY A 7 12.69 12.10 -8.10
N GLN A 8 13.20 13.21 -7.59
CA GLN A 8 12.50 13.97 -6.58
C GLN A 8 11.16 14.40 -7.20
N ARG A 9 10.07 13.72 -6.86
CA ARG A 9 8.76 14.35 -6.96
C ARG A 9 8.87 15.62 -6.11
N PRO A 10 8.63 16.83 -6.66
CA PRO A 10 8.60 18.00 -5.81
C PRO A 10 7.56 17.72 -4.73
N LEU A 11 7.98 17.77 -3.47
CA LEU A 11 7.06 18.00 -2.37
C LEU A 11 6.40 19.32 -2.73
N TYR A 12 5.19 19.24 -3.31
CA TYR A 12 4.36 20.42 -3.44
C TYR A 12 4.29 20.98 -2.02
N ALA A 13 4.83 22.18 -1.81
CA ALA A 13 4.65 22.88 -0.54
C ALA A 13 3.16 22.77 -0.23
N ALA A 14 2.81 22.10 0.87
CA ALA A 14 1.44 21.81 1.22
C ALA A 14 0.70 23.15 1.25
N GLN A 15 -0.03 23.45 0.17
CA GLN A 15 -0.89 24.61 0.13
C GLN A 15 -1.90 24.40 1.25
N PRO A 16 -2.27 25.45 2.02
CA PRO A 16 -3.32 25.32 3.01
C PRO A 16 -4.54 24.69 2.34
N ILE A 17 -4.90 23.49 2.78
CA ILE A 17 -6.04 22.77 2.23
C ILE A 17 -7.27 23.51 2.75
N GLU A 18 -7.97 24.25 1.88
CA GLU A 18 -9.26 24.81 2.28
C GLU A 18 -10.21 23.67 2.67
N PRO A 19 -10.85 23.72 3.86
CA PRO A 19 -11.83 22.73 4.26
C PRO A 19 -12.89 22.56 3.16
N GLY A 20 -13.03 21.34 2.62
CA GLY A 20 -14.01 21.02 1.57
C GLY A 20 -13.51 21.08 0.14
N ARG A 21 -12.20 21.33 -0.11
CA ARG A 21 -11.60 21.30 -1.47
C ARG A 21 -10.64 20.15 -1.74
N CYS A 22 -10.36 19.28 -0.77
CA CYS A 22 -9.65 18.04 -1.07
C CYS A 22 -10.58 17.13 -1.86
N PRO A 23 -10.24 16.76 -3.12
CA PRO A 23 -10.95 15.67 -3.74
C PRO A 23 -10.78 14.44 -2.85
N ALA A 24 -11.85 13.67 -2.62
CA ALA A 24 -11.80 12.48 -1.75
C ALA A 24 -10.72 11.47 -2.17
N TYR A 25 -10.22 11.58 -3.41
CA TYR A 25 -9.14 10.79 -3.98
C TYR A 25 -8.28 11.66 -4.90
N LEU A 26 -6.97 11.42 -4.93
CA LEU A 26 -6.03 12.15 -5.79
C LEU A 26 -6.36 12.07 -7.30
N ALA A 27 -7.09 11.02 -7.71
CA ALA A 27 -7.65 10.86 -9.05
C ALA A 27 -8.95 10.03 -9.00
N PRO A 28 -9.89 10.20 -9.96
CA PRO A 28 -11.15 9.44 -9.98
C PRO A 28 -10.98 7.91 -9.98
N ASN A 29 -9.88 7.42 -10.55
CA ASN A 29 -9.53 6.01 -10.63
C ASN A 29 -8.70 5.50 -9.44
N ALA A 30 -8.30 6.36 -8.49
CA ALA A 30 -7.65 5.92 -7.25
C ALA A 30 -8.62 5.24 -6.27
N ARG A 31 -9.91 5.16 -6.62
CA ARG A 31 -10.94 4.46 -5.84
C ARG A 31 -10.83 2.94 -5.93
N PHE A 32 -10.33 2.41 -7.04
CA PHE A 32 -10.35 0.98 -7.31
C PHE A 32 -8.96 0.38 -7.15
N GLY A 33 -8.93 -0.74 -6.45
CA GLY A 33 -7.79 -1.62 -6.36
C GLY A 33 -8.24 -3.04 -6.07
N PHE A 34 -7.27 -3.95 -6.02
CA PHE A 34 -7.54 -5.38 -5.88
C PHE A 34 -6.45 -6.07 -5.07
N ASN A 35 -6.80 -7.25 -4.58
CA ASN A 35 -5.86 -8.13 -3.91
C ASN A 35 -5.23 -9.00 -5.00
N LEU A 36 -3.91 -8.88 -5.16
CA LEU A 36 -3.10 -9.78 -5.94
C LEU A 36 -2.85 -11.03 -5.11
N ASP A 37 -3.50 -12.13 -5.49
CA ASP A 37 -3.21 -13.41 -4.89
C ASP A 37 -1.95 -13.99 -5.53
N LEU A 38 -0.84 -14.01 -4.78
CA LEU A 38 0.42 -14.60 -5.24
C LEU A 38 0.42 -16.13 -5.15
N SER A 39 -0.67 -16.76 -4.69
CA SER A 39 -0.81 -18.20 -4.76
C SER A 39 -0.77 -18.67 -6.21
N ASN A 40 -0.09 -19.80 -6.47
CA ASN A 40 0.10 -20.37 -7.81
C ASN A 40 0.92 -19.50 -8.79
N GLU A 41 1.94 -18.79 -8.29
CA GLU A 41 2.89 -18.03 -9.12
C GLU A 41 2.24 -16.92 -9.96
N GLN A 42 1.08 -16.43 -9.54
CA GLN A 42 0.46 -15.31 -10.22
C GLN A 42 1.25 -14.02 -10.00
N SER A 43 1.25 -13.19 -11.01
CA SER A 43 1.93 -11.91 -11.04
C SER A 43 0.99 -10.83 -11.59
N LEU A 44 1.33 -9.57 -11.32
CA LEU A 44 0.49 -8.41 -11.63
C LEU A 44 0.14 -8.30 -13.13
N ASP A 45 1.03 -8.76 -14.01
CA ASP A 45 0.88 -8.75 -15.47
C ASP A 45 -0.18 -9.72 -16.00
N LEU A 46 -0.65 -10.66 -15.18
CA LEU A 46 -1.77 -11.56 -15.53
C LEU A 46 -3.14 -10.88 -15.39
N TYR A 47 -3.20 -9.68 -14.83
CA TYR A 47 -4.42 -8.93 -14.58
C TYR A 47 -4.54 -7.75 -15.55
N ASP A 48 -5.69 -7.62 -16.22
CA ASP A 48 -6.02 -6.41 -16.98
C ASP A 48 -6.54 -5.31 -16.03
N TYR A 49 -5.62 -4.76 -15.23
CA TYR A 49 -5.94 -3.71 -14.26
C TYR A 49 -6.34 -2.38 -14.95
N ALA A 50 -5.98 -2.20 -16.22
CA ALA A 50 -6.39 -1.05 -17.01
C ALA A 50 -7.90 -1.08 -17.28
N ALA A 51 -8.46 -2.24 -17.65
CA ALA A 51 -9.90 -2.42 -17.83
C ALA A 51 -10.69 -2.24 -16.52
N LEU A 52 -10.09 -2.56 -15.37
CA LEU A 52 -10.68 -2.32 -14.05
C LEU A 52 -10.61 -0.85 -13.61
N HIS A 53 -9.88 -0.01 -14.34
CA HIS A 53 -9.49 1.33 -13.90
C HIS A 53 -8.88 1.33 -12.49
N ALA A 54 -8.20 0.25 -12.13
CA ALA A 54 -7.53 0.13 -10.84
C ALA A 54 -6.23 0.93 -10.87
N ARG A 55 -5.88 1.52 -9.73
CA ARG A 55 -4.63 2.29 -9.56
C ARG A 55 -3.84 1.87 -8.33
N TRP A 56 -4.32 0.86 -7.61
CA TRP A 56 -3.57 0.26 -6.53
C TRP A 56 -3.86 -1.23 -6.42
N TYR A 57 -2.92 -1.94 -5.80
CA TYR A 57 -3.07 -3.35 -5.47
C TYR A 57 -2.37 -3.64 -4.13
N LEU A 58 -2.68 -4.78 -3.53
CA LEU A 58 -1.99 -5.31 -2.36
C LEU A 58 -1.84 -6.83 -2.49
N ASP A 59 -0.94 -7.44 -1.74
CA ASP A 59 -0.72 -8.90 -1.70
C ASP A 59 -0.67 -9.44 -0.26
N TYR A 60 -1.18 -8.66 0.69
CA TYR A 60 -1.13 -8.93 2.14
C TYR A 60 0.27 -8.96 2.77
N ASP A 61 1.30 -8.51 2.05
CA ASP A 61 2.64 -8.23 2.59
C ASP A 61 2.88 -6.70 2.67
N PHE A 62 3.99 -6.31 3.26
CA PHE A 62 4.49 -4.94 3.28
C PHE A 62 5.74 -4.75 2.41
N ARG A 63 6.26 -5.82 1.81
CA ARG A 63 7.55 -5.84 1.09
C ARG A 63 7.47 -5.59 -0.41
N GLY A 64 6.28 -5.58 -0.99
CA GLY A 64 6.10 -5.27 -2.41
C GLY A 64 6.46 -3.81 -2.74
N ALA A 65 6.35 -3.48 -4.03
CA ALA A 65 6.75 -2.18 -4.56
C ALA A 65 5.73 -1.67 -5.58
N SER A 66 5.51 -0.36 -5.61
CA SER A 66 4.71 0.28 -6.64
C SER A 66 5.36 0.13 -8.03
N THR A 67 4.54 0.11 -9.07
CA THR A 67 4.99 0.27 -10.47
C THR A 67 4.77 1.70 -10.94
N GLU A 68 5.08 1.99 -12.21
CA GLU A 68 4.76 3.31 -12.80
C GLU A 68 3.24 3.57 -12.87
N GLU A 69 2.44 2.52 -13.04
CA GLU A 69 1.00 2.58 -13.28
C GLU A 69 0.15 2.30 -12.04
N MET A 70 0.71 1.58 -11.05
CA MET A 70 -0.01 1.00 -9.92
C MET A 70 0.71 1.29 -8.60
N ALA A 71 -0.01 1.85 -7.63
CA ALA A 71 0.47 2.00 -6.27
C ALA A 71 0.37 0.67 -5.52
N TYR A 72 1.42 0.31 -4.78
CA TYR A 72 1.37 -0.82 -3.87
C TYR A 72 0.89 -0.38 -2.48
N VAL A 73 -0.23 -0.94 -2.05
CA VAL A 73 -0.79 -0.74 -0.71
C VAL A 73 -0.24 -1.81 0.21
N ARG A 74 0.51 -1.39 1.21
CA ARG A 74 1.19 -2.30 2.14
C ARG A 74 0.24 -2.77 3.22
N VAL A 75 0.36 -4.03 3.60
CA VAL A 75 -0.41 -4.61 4.68
C VAL A 75 0.52 -5.08 5.79
N ILE A 76 0.27 -4.62 7.00
CA ILE A 76 0.90 -5.17 8.20
C ILE A 76 -0.09 -6.14 8.83
N ARG A 77 0.19 -7.44 8.75
CA ARG A 77 -0.65 -8.50 9.33
C ARG A 77 -0.48 -8.52 10.85
N THR A 78 -1.58 -8.37 11.58
CA THR A 78 -1.56 -8.34 13.06
C THR A 78 -1.45 -9.73 13.67
N GLY A 79 -1.73 -10.79 12.89
CA GLY A 79 -1.50 -12.19 13.29
C GLY A 79 -0.02 -12.59 13.32
N GLN A 80 0.89 -11.78 12.77
CA GLN A 80 2.33 -12.05 12.78
C GLN A 80 2.97 -11.78 14.15
N ASN A 81 4.25 -12.18 14.30
CA ASN A 81 5.02 -11.90 15.51
C ASN A 81 5.26 -10.40 15.68
N LEU A 82 4.49 -9.77 16.56
CA LEU A 82 4.57 -8.33 16.79
C LEU A 82 5.86 -7.92 17.54
N ALA A 83 6.58 -8.85 18.16
CA ALA A 83 7.78 -8.55 18.92
C ALA A 83 8.94 -8.04 18.05
N THR A 84 9.00 -8.45 16.78
CA THR A 84 10.01 -7.99 15.81
C THR A 84 9.47 -6.93 14.86
N LEU A 85 8.18 -6.60 14.94
CA LEU A 85 7.49 -5.79 13.95
C LEU A 85 8.17 -4.46 13.68
N ALA A 86 8.58 -3.74 14.74
CA ALA A 86 9.24 -2.45 14.59
C ALA A 86 10.59 -2.57 13.84
N ALA A 87 11.34 -3.65 14.07
CA ALA A 87 12.61 -3.89 13.40
C ALA A 87 12.41 -4.27 11.92
N ASP A 88 11.35 -5.03 11.62
CA ASP A 88 11.05 -5.52 10.28
C ASP A 88 10.39 -4.43 9.40
N VAL A 89 9.47 -3.65 9.98
CA VAL A 89 8.66 -2.65 9.28
C VAL A 89 9.30 -1.27 9.27
N GLY A 90 10.05 -0.90 10.31
CA GLY A 90 10.65 0.43 10.46
C GLY A 90 11.41 0.90 9.21
N PRO A 91 12.38 0.11 8.69
CA PRO A 91 13.11 0.47 7.48
C PRO A 91 12.23 0.63 6.24
N VAL A 92 11.13 -0.13 6.15
CA VAL A 92 10.19 -0.05 5.02
C VAL A 92 9.33 1.20 5.12
N VAL A 93 8.89 1.57 6.33
CA VAL A 93 8.17 2.84 6.57
C VAL A 93 9.06 4.03 6.23
N ASP A 94 10.30 4.04 6.71
CA ASP A 94 11.25 5.13 6.47
C ASP A 94 11.55 5.31 4.96
N ALA A 95 11.62 4.20 4.21
CA ALA A 95 11.87 4.22 2.78
C ALA A 95 10.65 4.65 1.93
N ASN A 96 9.44 4.65 2.49
CA ASN A 96 8.19 4.85 1.74
C ASN A 96 7.26 5.90 2.39
N PRO A 97 7.71 7.15 2.57
CA PRO A 97 6.90 8.19 3.19
C PRO A 97 5.71 8.58 2.31
N GLY A 98 4.51 8.59 2.91
CA GLY A 98 3.27 8.98 2.23
C GLY A 98 2.53 7.84 1.52
N ASP A 99 3.08 6.62 1.54
CA ASP A 99 2.40 5.44 1.02
C ASP A 99 1.17 5.09 1.88
N LEU A 100 0.21 4.40 1.28
CA LEU A 100 -0.97 3.89 1.97
C LEU A 100 -0.66 2.54 2.63
N TRP A 101 -1.05 2.42 3.89
CA TRP A 101 -0.88 1.23 4.71
C TRP A 101 -2.23 0.76 5.25
N ILE A 102 -2.41 -0.55 5.26
CA ILE A 102 -3.53 -1.23 5.91
C ILE A 102 -2.97 -2.01 7.11
N LEU A 103 -3.63 -1.86 8.25
CA LEU A 103 -3.27 -2.55 9.48
C LEU A 103 -4.26 -3.68 9.74
N GLY A 104 -3.74 -4.90 9.73
CA GLY A 104 -4.48 -6.12 9.93
C GLY A 104 -5.31 -6.56 8.73
N ASN A 105 -5.77 -7.79 8.78
CA ASN A 105 -6.77 -8.33 7.87
C ASN A 105 -7.68 -9.27 8.64
N GLU A 106 -8.95 -8.88 8.76
CA GLU A 106 -9.97 -9.59 9.54
C GLU A 106 -9.42 -10.04 10.91
N PRO A 107 -8.96 -9.09 11.77
CA PRO A 107 -8.47 -9.44 13.10
C PRO A 107 -9.51 -10.21 13.91
N ASP A 108 -10.79 -9.93 13.73
CA ASP A 108 -11.90 -10.63 14.38
C ASP A 108 -12.10 -12.09 13.94
N ARG A 109 -11.34 -12.59 12.96
CA ARG A 109 -11.46 -13.95 12.42
C ARG A 109 -10.24 -14.80 12.74
N ASP A 110 -10.45 -15.91 13.44
CA ASP A 110 -9.40 -16.86 13.85
C ASP A 110 -8.64 -17.50 12.68
N THR A 111 -9.27 -17.62 11.51
CA THR A 111 -8.59 -18.14 10.30
C THR A 111 -7.79 -17.09 9.55
N GLN A 112 -7.70 -15.87 10.07
CA GLN A 112 -6.99 -14.74 9.50
C GLN A 112 -5.99 -14.19 10.52
N ASP A 113 -6.18 -12.96 11.01
CA ASP A 113 -5.27 -12.37 11.98
C ASP A 113 -5.58 -12.76 13.43
N GLY A 114 -6.82 -13.16 13.75
CA GLY A 114 -7.19 -13.75 15.05
C GLY A 114 -6.81 -12.90 16.27
N ARG A 115 -7.08 -11.60 16.23
CA ARG A 115 -6.85 -10.62 17.30
C ARG A 115 -8.15 -10.06 17.85
N THR A 116 -8.21 -9.95 19.17
CA THR A 116 -9.21 -9.12 19.85
C THR A 116 -8.57 -7.78 20.23
N PRO A 117 -9.34 -6.69 20.34
CA PRO A 117 -8.83 -5.46 20.93
C PRO A 117 -8.35 -5.73 22.36
N ASP A 118 -7.16 -5.24 22.70
CA ASP A 118 -6.74 -5.18 24.10
C ASP A 118 -7.66 -4.22 24.87
N ALA A 119 -7.92 -4.52 26.15
CA ALA A 119 -8.71 -3.67 27.04
C ALA A 119 -7.92 -2.47 27.57
#